data_AF-A0A2W1MXH8-F1
#
_entry.id   AF-A0A2W1MXH8-F1
#
_cell.length_a   1.000
_cell.length_b   1.000
_cell.length_c   1.000
_cell.angle_alpha   90.00
_cell.angle_beta   90.00
_cell.angle_gamma   90.00
#
_symmetry.space_group_name_H-M   'P 1'
#
loop_
_entity.id
_entity.type
_entity.pdbx_description
1 polymer ?
#
loop_
_entity_poly.entity_id
_entity_poly.type
_entity_poly.pdbx_seq_one_letter_code
_entity_poly.pdbx_strand_id
1 'polypeptide(L)'
;MSEHVHDQPHGHAHTHQTHDAIIKRLKRADGHLRSIITMIDEGRECVDIAQQLHAVEKAVCQAKRTLIQDHIDHCLEDSVTALSKGDRSALDEFKQITKYL
;
A
#
# COMPACT_ATOMS: atom_id res chain seq x y z
N MET A 1 -15.17 28.41 -31.04
CA MET A 1 -14.83 26.99 -31.23
C MET A 1 -14.16 26.55 -29.96
N SER A 2 -14.89 25.82 -29.13
CA SER A 2 -14.45 25.40 -27.80
C SER A 2 -13.82 24.02 -27.93
N GLU A 3 -12.52 23.93 -27.72
CA GLU A 3 -11.82 22.65 -27.66
C GLU A 3 -11.74 22.23 -26.20
N HIS A 4 -12.62 21.30 -25.83
CA HIS A 4 -12.54 20.56 -24.57
C HIS A 4 -11.29 19.68 -24.62
N VAL A 5 -10.28 20.00 -23.81
CA VAL A 5 -9.20 19.05 -23.50
C VAL A 5 -9.72 18.11 -22.41
N HIS A 6 -9.83 16.83 -22.76
CA HIS A 6 -10.29 15.78 -21.84
C HIS A 6 -9.11 15.42 -20.92
N ASP A 7 -9.18 15.88 -19.67
CA ASP A 7 -8.38 15.40 -18.56
C ASP A 7 -8.88 14.01 -18.17
N GLN A 8 -8.06 12.97 -18.31
CA GLN A 8 -8.41 11.63 -17.84
C GLN A 8 -7.28 11.07 -16.98
N PRO A 9 -7.53 10.77 -15.69
CA PRO A 9 -6.54 10.14 -14.84
C PRO A 9 -6.44 8.66 -15.18
N HIS A 10 -5.32 8.26 -15.76
CA HIS A 10 -5.01 6.86 -16.03
C HIS A 10 -4.58 6.17 -14.73
N GLY A 11 -5.54 5.73 -13.92
CA GLY A 11 -5.29 4.75 -12.87
C GLY A 11 -5.43 3.35 -13.45
N HIS A 12 -4.35 2.78 -14.00
CA HIS A 12 -4.36 1.36 -14.36
C HIS A 12 -4.40 0.53 -13.06
N ALA A 13 -5.48 -0.23 -12.88
CA ALA A 13 -5.65 -1.14 -11.77
C ALA A 13 -4.77 -2.39 -11.98
N HIS A 14 -3.48 -2.28 -11.68
CA HIS A 14 -2.59 -3.44 -11.66
C HIS A 14 -2.93 -4.29 -10.42
N THR A 15 -3.60 -5.42 -10.64
CA THR A 15 -3.85 -6.41 -9.59
C THR A 15 -2.71 -7.41 -9.58
N HIS A 16 -1.79 -7.27 -8.63
CA HIS A 16 -0.61 -8.13 -8.50
C HIS A 16 -0.91 -9.39 -7.67
N GLN A 17 -0.27 -10.53 -7.95
CA GLN A 17 -0.42 -11.77 -7.13
C GLN A 17 -0.06 -11.54 -5.65
N THR A 18 0.81 -10.59 -5.39
CA THR A 18 1.31 -10.16 -4.09
C THR A 18 0.22 -9.49 -3.25
N HIS A 19 -0.83 -8.98 -3.89
CA HIS A 19 -2.00 -8.41 -3.21
C HIS A 19 -2.70 -9.43 -2.32
N ASP A 20 -2.79 -10.70 -2.71
CA ASP A 20 -3.41 -11.74 -1.87
C ASP A 20 -2.65 -11.96 -0.56
N ALA A 21 -1.32 -11.94 -0.61
CA ALA A 21 -0.47 -12.06 0.57
C ALA A 21 -0.60 -10.83 1.48
N ILE A 22 -0.67 -9.64 0.89
CA ILE A 22 -0.87 -8.36 1.59
C ILE A 22 -2.26 -8.36 2.25
N ILE A 23 -3.32 -8.72 1.53
CA ILE A 23 -4.69 -8.85 2.04
C ILE A 23 -4.73 -9.81 3.23
N LYS A 24 -4.09 -10.99 3.12
CA LYS A 24 -4.02 -11.95 4.23
C LYS A 24 -3.33 -11.37 5.47
N ARG A 25 -2.26 -10.57 5.30
CA ARG A 25 -1.59 -9.89 6.42
C ARG A 25 -2.49 -8.82 7.05
N LEU A 26 -3.14 -7.99 6.22
CA LEU A 26 -4.04 -6.94 6.68
C LEU A 26 -5.26 -7.52 7.41
N LYS A 27 -5.84 -8.64 6.94
CA LYS A 27 -6.93 -9.34 7.65
C LYS A 27 -6.52 -9.82 9.04
N ARG A 28 -5.28 -10.29 9.23
CA ARG A 28 -4.78 -10.65 10.57
C ARG A 28 -4.62 -9.42 11.45
N ALA A 29 -4.07 -8.33 10.91
CA ALA A 29 -3.97 -7.07 11.63
C ALA A 29 -5.34 -6.50 12.03
N ASP A 30 -6.36 -6.62 11.17
CA ASP A 30 -7.75 -6.26 11.48
C ASP A 30 -8.30 -7.08 12.66
N GLY A 31 -8.09 -8.40 12.66
CA GLY A 31 -8.48 -9.27 13.78
C GLY A 31 -7.81 -8.87 15.10
N HIS A 32 -6.51 -8.57 15.06
CA HIS A 32 -5.79 -8.08 16.24
C HIS A 32 -6.31 -6.73 16.71
N LEU A 33 -6.60 -5.81 15.78
CA LEU A 33 -7.13 -4.49 16.13
C LEU A 33 -8.50 -4.59 16.82
N ARG A 34 -9.38 -5.48 16.35
CA ARG A 34 -10.65 -5.78 17.02
C ARG A 34 -10.44 -6.30 18.44
N SER A 35 -9.47 -7.20 18.63
CA SER A 35 -9.12 -7.71 19.96
C SER A 35 -8.61 -6.59 20.88
N ILE A 36 -7.84 -5.64 20.36
CA ILE A 36 -7.34 -4.48 21.14
C ILE A 36 -8.50 -3.60 21.60
N ILE A 37 -9.49 -3.36 20.72
CA ILE A 37 -10.69 -2.60 21.09
C ILE A 37 -11.40 -3.28 22.27
N THR A 38 -11.57 -4.61 22.22
CA THR A 38 -12.12 -5.38 23.34
C THR A 38 -11.25 -5.27 24.60
N MET A 39 -9.92 -5.33 24.49
CA MET A 39 -9.03 -5.16 25.64
C MET A 39 -9.20 -3.79 26.32
N ILE A 40 -9.42 -2.74 25.54
CA ILE A 40 -9.67 -1.39 26.06
C ILE A 40 -11.03 -1.35 26.77
N ASP A 41 -12.07 -1.93 26.17
CA ASP A 41 -13.42 -1.98 26.74
C ASP A 41 -13.46 -2.78 28.06
N GLU A 42 -12.69 -3.87 28.12
CA GLU A 42 -12.51 -4.70 29.33
C GLU A 42 -11.60 -4.06 30.40
N GLY A 43 -11.00 -2.90 30.14
CA GLY A 43 -10.11 -2.22 31.07
C GLY A 43 -8.80 -2.97 31.35
N ARG A 44 -8.24 -3.65 30.34
CA ARG A 44 -6.95 -4.36 30.45
C ARG A 44 -5.80 -3.39 30.71
N GLU A 45 -4.69 -3.94 31.23
CA GLU A 45 -3.48 -3.17 31.52
C GLU A 45 -2.94 -2.42 30.29
N CYS A 46 -2.59 -1.15 30.50
CA CYS A 46 -2.11 -0.26 29.42
C CYS A 46 -0.86 -0.82 28.71
N VAL A 47 0.00 -1.54 29.44
CA VAL A 47 1.21 -2.15 28.88
C VAL A 47 0.87 -3.25 27.88
N ASP A 48 -0.12 -4.10 28.19
CA ASP A 48 -0.57 -5.16 27.29
C ASP A 48 -1.19 -4.55 26.01
N ILE A 49 -2.03 -3.54 26.16
CA ILE A 49 -2.66 -2.83 25.05
C ILE A 49 -1.59 -2.20 24.14
N ALA A 50 -0.60 -1.52 24.72
CA ALA A 50 0.48 -0.89 23.98
C ALA A 50 1.31 -1.92 23.19
N GLN A 51 1.60 -3.08 23.77
CA GLN A 51 2.31 -4.16 23.08
C GLN A 51 1.52 -4.69 21.87
N GLN A 52 0.20 -4.89 22.03
CA GLN A 52 -0.64 -5.36 20.92
C GLN A 52 -0.76 -4.31 19.81
N LEU A 53 -0.92 -3.03 20.16
CA LEU A 53 -0.92 -1.92 19.20
C LEU A 53 0.38 -1.88 18.41
N HIS A 54 1.52 -2.04 19.07
CA HIS A 54 2.81 -2.09 18.39
C HIS A 54 2.91 -3.28 17.43
N ALA A 55 2.39 -4.45 17.80
CA ALA A 55 2.36 -5.61 16.89
C ALA A 55 1.53 -5.33 15.62
N VAL A 56 0.37 -4.66 15.76
CA VAL A 56 -0.47 -4.25 14.64
C VAL A 56 0.24 -3.22 13.76
N GLU A 57 0.84 -2.19 14.36
CA GLU A 57 1.63 -1.18 13.65
C GLU A 57 2.72 -1.82 12.79
N LYS A 58 3.48 -2.76 13.36
CA LYS A 58 4.54 -3.49 12.66
C LYS A 58 3.98 -4.32 11.50
N ALA A 59 2.84 -4.99 11.70
CA ALA A 59 2.19 -5.77 10.65
C ALA A 59 1.75 -4.89 9.47
N VAL A 60 1.16 -3.72 9.75
CA VAL A 60 0.73 -2.75 8.73
C VAL A 60 1.94 -2.14 8.01
N CYS A 61 2.98 -1.75 8.75
CA CYS A 61 4.22 -1.25 8.15
C CYS A 61 4.86 -2.26 7.20
N GLN A 62 4.86 -3.55 7.56
CA GLN A 62 5.38 -4.61 6.70
C GLN A 62 4.51 -4.84 5.46
N ALA A 63 3.19 -4.78 5.60
CA ALA A 63 2.26 -4.87 4.47
C ALA A 63 2.48 -3.71 3.49
N LYS A 64 2.60 -2.48 4.00
CA LYS A 64 2.94 -1.28 3.21
C LYS A 64 4.26 -1.46 2.45
N ARG A 65 5.33 -1.86 3.14
CA ARG A 65 6.64 -2.09 2.50
C ARG A 65 6.57 -3.14 1.40
N THR A 66 5.86 -4.24 1.64
CA THR A 66 5.67 -5.29 0.62
C THR A 66 4.95 -4.74 -0.60
N LEU A 67 3.87 -3.96 -0.41
CA LEU A 67 3.13 -3.33 -1.51
C LEU A 67 4.01 -2.42 -2.34
N ILE A 68 4.79 -1.55 -1.68
CA ILE A 68 5.64 -0.58 -2.37
C ILE A 68 6.75 -1.29 -3.13
N GLN A 69 7.41 -2.28 -2.52
CA GLN A 69 8.47 -3.05 -3.18
C GLN A 69 7.94 -3.77 -4.42
N ASP A 70 6.79 -4.44 -4.28
CA ASP A 70 6.15 -5.16 -5.38
C ASP A 70 5.84 -4.22 -6.56
N HIS A 71 5.27 -3.06 -6.27
CA HIS A 71 5.00 -2.06 -7.32
C HIS A 71 6.29 -1.51 -7.94
N ILE A 72 7.33 -1.24 -7.15
CA ILE A 72 8.63 -0.79 -7.68
C ILE A 72 9.21 -1.82 -8.65
N ASP A 73 9.20 -3.09 -8.28
CA ASP A 73 9.78 -4.16 -9.10
C ASP A 73 9.08 -4.27 -10.47
N HIS A 74 7.74 -4.13 -10.49
CA HIS A 74 6.96 -4.15 -11.74
C HIS A 74 7.09 -2.84 -12.55
N CYS A 75 6.97 -1.68 -11.90
CA CYS A 75 7.07 -0.40 -12.59
C CYS A 75 8.47 -0.15 -13.15
N LEU A 76 9.54 -0.68 -12.56
CA LEU A 76 10.87 -0.58 -13.15
C LEU A 76 10.97 -1.36 -14.47
N GLU A 77 10.38 -2.55 -14.54
CA GLU A 77 10.36 -3.38 -15.75
C GLU A 77 9.56 -2.68 -16.88
N ASP A 78 8.42 -2.10 -16.54
CA ASP A 78 7.60 -1.30 -17.46
C ASP A 78 8.29 0.02 -17.84
N SER A 79 8.96 0.68 -16.90
CA SER A 79 9.63 1.98 -17.12
C SER A 79 10.79 1.87 -18.09
N VAL A 80 11.60 0.81 -18.04
CA VAL A 80 12.70 0.59 -19.00
C VAL A 80 12.14 0.51 -20.43
N THR A 81 10.99 -0.16 -20.59
CA THR A 81 10.30 -0.27 -21.87
C THR A 81 9.64 1.05 -22.30
N ALA A 82 9.02 1.78 -21.36
CA ALA A 82 8.33 3.05 -21.60
C ALA A 82 9.29 4.21 -21.92
N LEU A 83 10.43 4.28 -21.25
CA LEU A 83 11.49 5.28 -21.50
C LEU A 83 12.07 5.15 -22.90
N SER A 84 12.19 3.92 -23.40
CA SER A 84 12.61 3.65 -24.79
C SER A 84 11.61 4.22 -25.82
N LYS A 85 10.36 4.47 -25.40
CA LYS A 85 9.28 5.05 -26.21
C LYS A 85 9.00 6.53 -25.90
N GLY A 86 9.77 7.15 -24.99
CA GLY A 86 9.61 8.54 -24.58
C GLY A 86 8.44 8.81 -23.63
N ASP A 87 7.82 7.77 -23.07
CA ASP A 87 6.72 7.91 -22.11
C ASP A 87 7.26 8.11 -20.69
N ARG A 88 6.78 9.17 -20.02
CA ARG A 88 7.19 9.57 -18.67
C ARG A 88 6.16 9.22 -17.59
N SER A 89 4.98 8.72 -17.96
CA SER A 89 3.90 8.39 -17.02
C SER A 89 4.35 7.40 -15.94
N ALA A 90 5.06 6.33 -16.33
CA ALA A 90 5.60 5.32 -15.42
C ALA A 90 6.57 5.91 -14.37
N LEU A 91 7.35 6.94 -14.73
CA LEU A 91 8.23 7.63 -13.77
C LEU A 91 7.43 8.45 -12.75
N ASP A 92 6.30 9.03 -13.15
CA ASP A 92 5.49 9.85 -12.25
C ASP A 92 4.66 9.00 -11.28
N GLU A 93 4.25 7.79 -11.69
CA GLU A 93 3.68 6.78 -10.77
C GLU A 93 4.71 6.30 -9.76
N PHE A 94 5.93 5.97 -10.21
CA PHE A 94 7.04 5.60 -9.33
C PHE A 94 7.36 6.70 -8.28
N LYS A 95 7.38 7.98 -8.70
CA LYS A 95 7.55 9.10 -7.77
C LYS A 95 6.42 9.23 -6.75
N GLN A 96 5.20 8.84 -7.09
CA GLN A 96 4.07 8.93 -6.17
C GLN A 96 4.17 7.89 -5.07
N ILE A 97 4.48 6.64 -5.41
CA ILE A 97 4.51 5.57 -4.42
C ILE A 97 5.70 5.67 -3.46
N THR A 98 6.84 6.16 -3.95
CA THR A 98 8.07 6.34 -3.14
C THR A 98 7.90 7.35 -2.02
N LYS A 99 6.91 8.26 -2.09
CA LYS A 99 6.54 9.16 -0.98
C LYS A 99 6.10 8.43 0.28
N TYR A 100 5.70 7.17 0.15
CA TYR A 100 5.19 6.34 1.24
C TYR A 100 6.21 5.33 1.77
N LEU A 101 7.48 5.37 1.34
CA LEU A 101 8.57 4.58 1.93
C LEU A 101 8.76 4.91 3.42
#